data_AF-A0A7W1K3D9-F1
#
_entry.id   AF-A0A7W1K3D9-F1
#
_cell.length_a   1.000
_cell.length_b   1.000
_cell.length_c   1.000
_cell.angle_alpha   90.00
_cell.angle_beta   90.00
_cell.angle_gamma   90.00
#
_symmetry.space_group_name_H-M   'P 1'
#
loop_
_entity.id
_entity.type
_entity.pdbx_description
1 polymer ?
#
loop_
_entity_poly.entity_id
_entity_poly.type
_entity_poly.pdbx_seq_one_letter_code
_entity_poly.pdbx_strand_id
1 'polypeptide(L)'
;LVGPHRDDLTLAVRDLGARAFGSHGETWAAALCLRLGIAAAVAAETGEPPLLLIDDPFSALDPSRRDRIAQRLADRGGQVVISVADEADVPLASAAVWQVDAGAVTVRS
;
A
#
# COMPACT_ATOMS: atom_id res chain seq x y z
N LEU A 1 25.15 1.94 28.22
CA LEU A 1 23.95 2.65 27.71
C LEU A 1 23.23 1.69 26.76
N VAL A 2 22.10 1.12 27.18
CA VAL A 2 21.29 0.15 26.42
C VAL A 2 19.83 0.55 26.57
N GLY A 3 19.03 0.47 25.50
CA GLY A 3 17.59 0.77 25.54
C GLY A 3 16.92 0.67 24.16
N PRO A 4 15.57 0.58 24.11
CA PRO A 4 14.81 0.25 22.90
C PRO A 4 14.95 1.28 21.76
N HIS A 5 15.36 2.50 22.07
CA HIS A 5 15.66 3.55 21.09
C HIS A 5 16.87 3.23 20.18
N ARG A 6 17.60 2.15 20.44
CA ARG A 6 18.72 1.66 19.62
C ARG A 6 18.37 0.41 18.81
N ASP A 7 17.16 -0.13 18.98
CA ASP A 7 16.71 -1.28 18.21
C ASP A 7 16.44 -0.87 16.76
N ASP A 8 16.75 -1.76 15.82
CA ASP A 8 16.54 -1.53 14.39
C ASP A 8 15.62 -2.63 13.82
N LEU A 9 14.65 -2.21 13.01
CA LEU A 9 13.73 -3.13 12.36
C LEU A 9 14.26 -3.47 10.97
N THR A 10 14.74 -4.70 10.80
CA THR A 10 15.16 -5.20 9.49
C THR A 10 14.01 -5.93 8.80
N LEU A 11 13.64 -5.47 7.60
CA LEU A 11 12.78 -6.22 6.69
C LEU A 11 13.64 -7.12 5.80
N ALA A 12 13.25 -8.38 5.67
CA ALA A 12 13.92 -9.35 4.81
C ALA A 12 12.94 -9.96 3.80
N VAL A 13 13.44 -10.20 2.59
CA VAL A 13 12.75 -10.99 1.56
C VAL A 13 13.55 -12.28 1.42
N ARG A 14 12.95 -13.41 1.81
CA ARG A 14 13.71 -14.63 2.13
C ARG A 14 14.72 -14.32 3.25
N ASP A 15 15.97 -14.73 3.08
CA ASP A 15 17.04 -14.52 4.08
C ASP A 15 17.88 -13.26 3.82
N LEU A 16 17.46 -12.41 2.87
CA LEU A 16 18.21 -11.23 2.46
C LEU A 16 17.51 -9.96 2.94
N GLY A 17 18.27 -9.07 3.59
CA GLY A 17 17.80 -7.76 4.00
C GLY A 17 17.34 -6.93 2.81
N ALA A 18 16.06 -6.55 2.79
CA ALA A 18 15.42 -5.88 1.66
C ALA A 18 16.13 -4.57 1.30
N ARG A 19 16.58 -3.81 2.31
CA ARG A 19 17.31 -2.55 2.12
C ARG A 19 18.63 -2.71 1.37
N ALA A 20 19.35 -3.80 1.61
CA ALA A 20 20.71 -3.99 1.10
C ALA A 20 20.74 -4.81 -0.20
N PHE A 21 19.78 -5.72 -0.38
CA PHE A 21 19.82 -6.73 -1.44
C PHE A 21 18.53 -6.85 -2.24
N GLY A 22 17.44 -6.21 -1.81
CA GLY A 22 16.17 -6.27 -2.53
C GLY A 22 16.24 -5.44 -3.80
N SER A 23 15.65 -5.96 -4.88
CA SER A 23 15.33 -5.12 -6.04
C SER A 23 14.40 -3.97 -5.61
N HIS A 24 14.29 -2.94 -6.45
CA HIS A 24 13.40 -1.81 -6.18
C HIS A 24 11.96 -2.29 -5.92
N GLY A 25 11.44 -3.18 -6.77
CA GLY A 25 10.10 -3.74 -6.61
C GLY A 25 9.92 -4.62 -5.36
N GLU A 26 10.95 -5.36 -4.94
CA GLU A 26 10.92 -6.15 -3.70
C GLU A 26 10.93 -5.27 -2.46
N THR A 27 11.77 -4.23 -2.44
CA THR A 27 11.83 -3.26 -1.34
C THR A 27 10.49 -2.53 -1.21
N TRP A 28 9.93 -2.10 -2.33
CA TRP A 28 8.63 -1.46 -2.38
C TRP A 28 7.51 -2.41 -1.89
N ALA A 29 7.49 -3.64 -2.39
CA ALA A 29 6.48 -4.63 -1.98
C ALA A 29 6.60 -4.98 -0.49
N ALA A 30 7.82 -5.08 0.05
CA ALA A 30 8.05 -5.30 1.47
C ALA A 30 7.50 -4.14 2.32
N ALA A 31 7.70 -2.88 1.88
CA ALA A 31 7.15 -1.71 2.55
C ALA A 31 5.62 -1.68 2.51
N LEU A 32 5.01 -2.01 1.37
CA LEU A 32 3.55 -2.14 1.27
C LEU A 32 3.03 -3.24 2.21
N CYS A 33 3.64 -4.42 2.19
CA CYS A 33 3.28 -5.54 3.07
C CYS A 33 3.36 -5.14 4.54
N LEU A 34 4.38 -4.37 4.94
CA LEU A 34 4.49 -3.85 6.30
C LEU A 34 3.30 -2.94 6.65
N ARG A 35 2.92 -2.00 5.77
CA ARG A 35 1.74 -1.14 6.00
C ARG A 35 0.44 -1.95 6.11
N LEU A 36 0.27 -2.97 5.28
CA LEU A 36 -0.89 -3.86 5.35
C LEU A 36 -0.90 -4.68 6.64
N GLY A 37 0.26 -5.14 7.10
CA GLY A 37 0.42 -5.82 8.39
C GLY A 37 0.04 -4.91 9.56
N ILE A 38 0.47 -3.64 9.53
CA ILE A 38 0.06 -2.64 10.52
C ILE A 38 -1.45 -2.44 10.50
N ALA A 39 -2.06 -2.28 9.32
CA ALA A 39 -3.51 -2.12 9.21
C ALA A 39 -4.28 -3.35 9.75
N ALA A 40 -3.77 -4.56 9.54
CA ALA A 40 -4.34 -5.78 10.11
C ALA A 40 -4.18 -5.83 11.64
N ALA A 41 -3.03 -5.44 12.17
CA ALA A 41 -2.81 -5.35 13.62
C ALA A 41 -3.75 -4.32 14.27
N VAL A 42 -3.89 -3.14 13.69
CA VAL A 42 -4.83 -2.11 14.16
C VAL A 42 -6.26 -2.64 14.16
N ALA A 43 -6.67 -3.36 13.11
CA ALA A 43 -8.00 -3.97 13.05
C ALA A 43 -8.22 -5.02 14.14
N ALA A 44 -7.20 -5.83 14.44
CA ALA A 44 -7.27 -6.83 15.51
C ALA A 44 -7.42 -6.18 16.90
N GLU A 45 -6.72 -5.07 17.15
CA GLU A 45 -6.76 -4.35 18.44
C GLU A 45 -8.05 -3.53 18.61
N THR A 46 -8.56 -2.93 17.54
CA THR A 46 -9.72 -2.02 17.60
C THR A 46 -11.05 -2.69 17.30
N GLY A 47 -11.03 -3.89 16.70
CA GLY A 47 -12.22 -4.61 16.24
C GLY A 47 -12.76 -4.13 14.89
N GLU A 48 -12.20 -3.07 14.30
CA GLU A 48 -12.67 -2.47 13.04
C GLU A 48 -11.52 -2.19 12.07
N PRO A 49 -11.69 -2.42 10.75
CA PRO A 49 -10.63 -2.15 9.78
C PRO A 49 -10.39 -0.63 9.64
N PRO A 50 -9.13 -0.15 9.71
CA PRO A 50 -8.85 1.27 9.54
C PRO A 50 -9.06 1.73 8.08
N LEU A 51 -9.33 3.02 7.89
CA LEU A 51 -9.20 3.69 6.60
C LEU A 51 -7.75 3.64 6.14
N LEU A 52 -7.51 3.06 4.97
CA LEU A 52 -6.18 2.98 4.38
C LEU A 52 -6.03 4.05 3.29
N LEU A 53 -5.11 4.98 3.49
CA LEU A 53 -4.71 5.98 2.50
C LEU A 53 -3.37 5.55 1.90
N ILE A 54 -3.32 5.32 0.59
CA ILE A 54 -2.08 4.93 -0.09
C ILE A 54 -1.80 5.87 -1.24
N ASP A 55 -0.66 6.55 -1.14
CA ASP A 55 -0.20 7.46 -2.18
C ASP A 55 0.63 6.71 -3.21
N ASP A 56 0.17 6.74 -4.45
CA ASP A 56 0.79 6.14 -5.63
C ASP A 56 1.41 4.74 -5.39
N PRO A 57 0.58 3.75 -5.00
CA PRO A 57 1.06 2.40 -4.74
C PRO A 57 1.47 1.63 -6.00
N PHE A 58 1.31 2.17 -7.20
CA PHE A 58 1.49 1.37 -8.41
C PHE A 58 2.66 1.83 -9.29
N SER A 59 3.27 2.98 -8.98
CA SER A 59 4.44 3.54 -9.68
C SER A 59 5.61 2.58 -9.92
N ALA A 60 5.87 1.66 -8.99
CA ALA A 60 7.01 0.74 -9.05
C ALA A 60 6.65 -0.68 -9.58
N LEU A 61 5.43 -0.88 -10.08
CA LEU A 61 4.90 -2.20 -10.40
C LEU A 61 4.57 -2.38 -11.88
N ASP A 62 4.85 -3.59 -12.37
CA ASP A 62 4.29 -4.05 -13.64
C ASP A 62 2.75 -4.26 -13.53
N PRO A 63 2.01 -4.23 -14.66
CA PRO A 63 0.55 -4.31 -14.65
C PRO A 63 -0.01 -5.55 -13.93
N SER A 64 0.64 -6.71 -14.07
CA SER A 64 0.17 -7.94 -13.43
C SER A 64 0.27 -7.86 -11.91
N ARG A 65 1.33 -7.25 -11.38
CA ARG A 65 1.49 -7.04 -9.94
C ARG A 65 0.50 -6.00 -9.40
N ARG A 66 0.29 -4.91 -10.14
CA ARG A 66 -0.70 -3.88 -9.82
C ARG A 66 -2.08 -4.49 -9.62
N ASP A 67 -2.56 -5.26 -10.60
CA ASP A 67 -3.89 -5.88 -10.54
C ASP A 67 -4.02 -6.81 -9.33
N ARG A 68 -2.99 -7.62 -9.06
CA ARG A 68 -2.97 -8.52 -7.91
C ARG A 68 -3.01 -7.77 -6.58
N ILE A 69 -2.29 -6.65 -6.47
CA ILE A 69 -2.30 -5.84 -5.25
C ILE A 69 -3.64 -5.12 -5.10
N ALA A 70 -4.15 -4.54 -6.17
CA ALA A 70 -5.43 -3.86 -6.15
C ALA A 70 -6.58 -4.80 -5.75
N GLN A 71 -6.60 -6.03 -6.27
CA GLN A 71 -7.59 -7.03 -5.86
C GLN A 71 -7.45 -7.37 -4.37
N ARG A 72 -6.23 -7.55 -3.86
CA ARG A 72 -6.01 -7.79 -2.42
C ARG A 72 -6.45 -6.63 -1.53
N LEU A 73 -6.29 -5.39 -2.00
CA LEU A 73 -6.77 -4.20 -1.29
C LEU A 73 -8.31 -4.16 -1.26
N ALA A 74 -8.96 -4.49 -2.38
CA ALA A 74 -10.41 -4.57 -2.48
C ALA A 74 -10.99 -5.68 -1.57
N ASP A 75 -10.33 -6.85 -1.52
CA ASP A 75 -10.79 -8.00 -0.74
C ASP A 75 -10.50 -7.88 0.78
N ARG A 76 -9.70 -6.90 1.20
CA ARG A 76 -9.26 -6.75 2.60
C ARG A 76 -10.41 -6.49 3.58
N GLY A 77 -11.49 -5.88 3.09
CA GLY A 77 -12.51 -5.27 3.93
C GLY A 77 -12.08 -3.92 4.52
N GLY A 78 -13.06 -3.06 4.80
CA GLY A 78 -12.84 -1.66 5.16
C GLY A 78 -12.67 -0.75 3.94
N GLN A 79 -12.40 0.54 4.19
CA GLN A 79 -12.25 1.54 3.15
C GLN A 79 -10.78 1.75 2.76
N VAL A 80 -10.51 1.80 1.46
CA VAL A 80 -9.19 2.11 0.89
C VAL A 80 -9.34 3.29 -0.07
N VAL A 81 -8.46 4.28 0.06
CA VAL A 81 -8.34 5.42 -0.85
C VAL A 81 -6.94 5.41 -1.43
N ILE A 82 -6.86 5.47 -2.75
CA ILE A 82 -5.61 5.43 -3.50
C ILE A 82 -5.54 6.67 -4.38
N SER A 83 -4.42 7.39 -4.33
CA SER A 83 -4.06 8.36 -5.37
C SER A 83 -3.20 7.69 -6.44
N VAL A 84 -3.50 7.98 -7.69
CA VAL A 84 -2.71 7.56 -8.85
C VAL A 84 -2.55 8.75 -9.79
N ALA A 85 -1.40 8.84 -10.45
CA ALA A 85 -1.12 9.91 -11.41
C ALA A 85 -1.64 9.58 -12.82
N ASP A 86 -1.62 8.28 -13.18
CA ASP A 86 -1.97 7.82 -14.52
C ASP A 86 -3.30 7.06 -14.55
N GLU A 87 -4.06 7.26 -15.63
CA GLU A 87 -5.34 6.58 -15.86
C GLU A 87 -5.19 5.05 -15.88
N ALA A 88 -4.10 4.55 -16.44
CA ALA A 88 -3.82 3.12 -16.50
C ALA A 88 -3.62 2.48 -15.11
N ASP A 89 -3.39 3.30 -14.09
CA ASP A 89 -3.10 2.87 -12.72
C ASP A 89 -4.37 2.76 -11.88
N VAL A 90 -5.51 3.26 -12.38
CA VAL A 90 -6.82 3.14 -11.74
C VAL A 90 -7.24 1.67 -11.72
N PRO A 91 -7.44 1.06 -10.53
CA PRO A 91 -7.87 -0.33 -10.46
C PRO A 91 -9.26 -0.55 -11.04
N LEU A 92 -9.43 -1.64 -11.79
CA LEU A 92 -10.76 -2.07 -12.27
C LEU A 92 -11.73 -2.39 -11.13
N ALA A 93 -11.21 -2.80 -9.97
CA ALA A 93 -12.00 -3.11 -8.77
C ALA A 93 -12.43 -1.85 -7.97
N SER A 94 -12.19 -0.64 -8.50
CA SER A 94 -12.53 0.60 -7.80
C SER A 94 -14.04 0.79 -7.67
N ALA A 95 -14.53 0.97 -6.44
CA ALA A 95 -15.95 1.24 -6.18
C ALA A 95 -16.37 2.66 -6.59
N ALA A 96 -15.44 3.62 -6.57
CA ALA A 96 -15.62 4.98 -7.04
C ALA A 96 -14.27 5.52 -7.51
N VAL A 97 -14.31 6.41 -8.51
CA VAL A 97 -13.14 7.12 -9.04
C VAL A 97 -13.43 8.61 -8.98
N TRP A 98 -12.48 9.37 -8.44
CA TRP A 98 -12.54 10.81 -8.41
C TRP A 98 -11.38 11.39 -9.19
N GLN A 99 -11.64 12.46 -9.93
CA GLN A 99 -10.61 13.23 -10.61
C GLN A 99 -10.23 14.43 -9.74
N VAL A 100 -8.93 14.66 -9.60
CA VAL A 100 -8.38 15.81 -8.89
C VAL A 100 -7.67 16.70 -9.90
N ASP A 101 -8.15 17.94 -10.06
CA ASP A 101 -7.55 18.93 -10.96
C ASP A 101 -7.59 20.32 -10.33
N ALA A 102 -6.46 21.04 -10.38
CA ALA A 102 -6.30 22.39 -9.81
C ALA A 102 -6.83 22.56 -8.36
N GLY A 103 -6.73 21.51 -7.53
CA GLY A 103 -7.23 21.50 -6.14
C GLY A 103 -8.73 21.24 -5.99
N ALA A 104 -9.46 21.00 -7.08
CA ALA A 104 -10.86 20.57 -7.07
C ALA A 104 -10.96 19.05 -7.23
N VAL A 105 -11.96 18.44 -6.59
CA VAL A 105 -12.28 17.02 -6.67
C VAL A 105 -13.63 16.86 -7.36
N THR A 106 -13.70 16.08 -8.43
CA THR A 106 -14.93 15.77 -9.15
C THR A 106 -15.17 14.26 -9.19
N VAL A 107 -16.44 13.84 -9.12
CA VAL A 107 -16.81 12.43 -9.29
C VAL A 107 -16.71 12.09 -10.76
N ARG A 108 -16.04 10.99 -11.08
CA ARG A 108 -16.01 10.44 -12.43
C ARG A 108 -17.25 9.56 -12.63
N SER A 109 -18.12 9.97 -13.54
CA SER A 109 -19.34 9.24 -13.93
C SER A 109 -19.06 8.03 -14.80
#